data_AF-A0A966I7L2-F1
#
_entry.id   AF-A0A966I7L2-F1
#
_cell.length_a   1.000
_cell.length_b   1.000
_cell.length_c   1.000
_cell.angle_alpha   90.00
_cell.angle_beta   90.00
_cell.angle_gamma   90.00
#
_symmetry.space_group_name_H-M   'P 1'
#
loop_
_entity.id
_entity.type
_entity.pdbx_description
1 polymer ?
#
loop_
_entity_poly.entity_id
_entity_poly.type
_entity_poly.pdbx_seq_one_letter_code
_entity_poly.pdbx_strand_id
1 'polypeptide(L)' 'DIEGEQGWFQTEHRVYDRAGERCITCRKARIVRRVVAGRSTCFCPRCQH' A
#
# COMPACT_ATOMS: atom_id res chain seq x y z
N ASP A 1 8.08 -11.90 -28.13
CA ASP A 1 8.23 -12.04 -26.67
C ASP A 1 8.03 -10.68 -26.03
N ILE A 2 6.91 -10.49 -25.31
CA ILE A 2 6.70 -9.31 -24.47
C ILE A 2 6.92 -9.79 -23.05
N GLU A 3 8.18 -10.01 -22.69
CA GLU A 3 8.56 -10.18 -21.29
C GLU A 3 8.32 -8.85 -20.59
N GLY A 4 7.12 -8.71 -20.02
CA GLY A 4 6.78 -7.64 -19.11
C GLY A 4 7.62 -7.81 -17.85
N GLU A 5 8.88 -7.37 -17.90
CA GLU A 5 9.73 -7.27 -16.73
C GLU A 5 8.97 -6.47 -15.67
N GLN A 6 8.62 -7.15 -14.58
CA GLN A 6 7.92 -6.54 -13.48
C GLN A 6 8.79 -5.43 -12.92
N GLY A 7 8.46 -4.18 -13.27
CA GLY A 7 9.20 -3.02 -12.82
C GLY A 7 9.33 -3.03 -11.30
N TRP A 8 10.56 -2.80 -10.83
CA TRP A 8 10.96 -2.71 -9.41
C TRP A 8 10.16 -1.70 -8.59
N PHE A 9 9.32 -0.88 -9.24
CA PHE A 9 8.36 0.03 -8.61
C PHE A 9 7.24 -0.66 -7.83
N GLN A 10 6.88 -1.91 -8.16
CA GLN A 10 5.81 -2.61 -7.43
C GLN A 10 6.22 -2.93 -5.99
N THR A 11 7.52 -3.12 -5.74
CA THR A 11 8.12 -3.47 -4.45
C THR A 11 8.33 -2.26 -3.52
N GLU A 12 8.33 -1.03 -4.03
CA GLU A 12 8.42 0.19 -3.21
C GLU A 12 7.08 0.57 -2.54
N HIS A 13 5.99 -0.10 -2.91
CA HIS A 13 4.73 0.15 -2.25
C HIS A 13 4.72 -0.47 -0.84
N ARG A 14 5.21 0.29 0.16
CA ARG A 14 5.24 -0.05 1.61
C ARG A 14 3.88 -0.43 2.22
N VAL A 15 2.82 -0.39 1.41
CA VAL A 15 1.41 -0.44 1.77
C VAL A 15 0.61 -1.43 0.90
N TYR A 16 1.13 -1.80 -0.28
CA TYR A 16 0.44 -2.74 -1.18
C TYR A 16 0.54 -4.14 -0.60
N ASP A 17 -0.57 -4.87 -0.60
CA ASP A 17 -0.76 -6.18 0.05
C ASP A 17 -0.64 -6.23 1.58
N ARG A 18 -0.53 -5.07 2.26
CA ARG A 18 -0.42 -5.00 3.73
C ARG A 18 -1.69 -4.52 4.42
N ALA A 19 -2.81 -4.53 3.73
CA ALA A 19 -4.09 -4.14 4.29
C ALA A 19 -4.44 -5.05 5.49
N GLY A 20 -4.56 -4.47 6.69
CA GLY A 20 -4.77 -5.20 7.94
C GLY A 20 -3.50 -5.40 8.78
N GLU A 21 -2.31 -5.26 8.21
CA GLU A 21 -1.05 -5.30 8.97
C GLU A 21 -0.78 -3.99 9.71
N ARG A 22 0.05 -4.06 10.76
CA ARG A 22 0.55 -2.85 11.44
C ARG A 22 1.44 -2.06 10.48
N CYS A 23 1.26 -0.74 10.45
CA CYS A 23 2.11 0.17 9.71
C CYS A 23 3.57 0.04 10.16
N ILE A 24 4.50 -0.20 9.24
CA ILE A 24 5.94 -0.28 9.55
C ILE A 24 6.56 1.04 9.95
N THR A 25 5.98 2.17 9.52
CA THR A 25 6.49 3.51 9.83
C THR A 25 6.17 3.89 11.27
N CYS A 26 4.88 3.92 11.66
CA CYS A 26 4.50 4.35 13.01
C CYS A 26 4.26 3.22 14.00
N ARG A 27 3.99 1.98 13.55
CA ARG A 27 3.57 0.82 14.37
C ARG A 27 2.34 1.03 15.28
N LYS A 28 1.69 2.20 15.19
CA LYS A 28 0.57 2.64 16.04
C LYS A 28 -0.80 2.37 15.41
N ALA A 29 -0.88 2.19 14.10
CA ALA A 29 -2.12 1.91 13.38
C ALA A 29 -1.93 0.76 12.39
N ARG A 30 -3.04 0.13 12.00
CA ARG A 30 -3.07 -0.82 10.89
C ARG A 30 -3.27 -0.07 9.57
N ILE A 31 -2.66 -0.60 8.51
CA ILE A 31 -2.90 -0.15 7.15
C ILE A 31 -4.35 -0.48 6.78
N VAL A 32 -5.07 0.50 6.24
CA VAL A 32 -6.43 0.33 5.76
C VAL A 32 -6.46 0.38 4.24
N ARG A 33 -7.33 -0.45 3.64
CA ARG A 33 -7.65 -0.39 2.22
C ARG A 33 -8.99 0.32 2.05
N ARG A 34 -9.04 1.39 1.27
CA ARG A 34 -10.24 2.14 0.94
C ARG A 34 -10.35 2.32 -0.56
N VAL A 35 -11.56 2.31 -1.10
CA VAL A 35 -11.79 2.70 -2.49
C VAL A 35 -12.01 4.21 -2.55
N VAL A 36 -11.19 4.90 -3.31
CA VAL A 36 -11.27 6.34 -3.54
C VAL A 36 -11.39 6.55 -5.04
N ALA A 37 -12.45 7.23 -5.49
CA ALA A 37 -12.72 7.48 -6.91
C ALA A 37 -12.63 6.23 -7.80
N GLY A 38 -13.14 5.09 -7.32
CA GLY A 38 -13.12 3.82 -8.06
C GLY A 38 -11.78 3.08 -8.08
N ARG A 39 -10.72 3.65 -7.49
CA ARG A 39 -9.41 2.99 -7.34
C ARG A 39 -9.22 2.53 -5.90
N SER A 40 -8.67 1.33 -5.73
CA SER A 40 -8.34 0.83 -4.40
C SER A 40 -7.03 1.45 -3.93
N THR A 41 -7.04 2.01 -2.73
CA THR A 41 -5.91 2.69 -2.11
C THR A 41 -5.64 2.09 -0.74
N CYS A 42 -4.40 1.72 -0.47
CA CYS A 42 -3.96 1.27 0.85
C CYS A 42 -3.16 2.40 1.51
N PHE A 43 -3.52 2.80 2.73
CA PHE A 43 -2.83 3.87 3.46
C PHE A 43 -2.85 3.65 4.98
N CYS A 44 -1.96 4.33 5.69
CA CYS A 44 -1.96 4.37 7.15
C CYS A 44 -2.69 5.63 7.62
N PRO A 45 -3.81 5.55 8.37
CA PRO A 45 -4.60 6.72 8.78
C PRO A 45 -3.88 7.61 9.81
N ARG A 46 -2.73 7.17 10.34
CA ARG A 46 -1.90 7.94 11.28
C ARG A 46 -0.69 8.61 10.64
N CYS A 47 -0.17 8.05 9.55
CA CYS A 47 1.02 8.57 8.86
C CYS A 47 0.67 9.38 7.63
N GLN A 48 -0.40 9.00 6.94
CA GLN A 48 -0.97 9.78 5.85
C GLN A 48 -2.21 10.47 6.40
N HIS A 49 -2.01 11.72 6.83
CA HIS A 49 -3.04 12.69 7.10
C HIS A 49 -2.70 13.94 6.30
#